data_AF-A0A830BCT6-F1
#
_entry.id   AF-A0A830BCT6-F1
#
_cell.length_a   1.000
_cell.length_b   1.000
_cell.length_c   1.000
_cell.angle_alpha   90.00
_cell.angle_beta   90.00
_cell.angle_gamma   90.00
#
_symmetry.space_group_name_H-M   'P 1'
#
loop_
_entity.id
_entity.type
_entity.pdbx_description
1 polymer ?
#
loop_
_entity_poly.entity_id
_entity_poly.type
_entity_poly.pdbx_seq_one_letter_code
_entity_poly.pdbx_strand_id
1 'polypeptide(L)' 'MLELVRRGGVVFYDNMLWRGSIVMPIYSVPLPEMRRASMDAKIEFNTYLDADTHVHISQAPRGDGITVCQRL' A
#
# COMPACT_ATOMS: atom_id res chain seq x y z
N MET A 1 1.93 -5.36 -13.36
CA MET A 1 0.62 -4.70 -13.53
C MET A 1 0.71 -3.43 -14.36
N LEU A 2 1.73 -2.57 -14.16
CA LEU A 2 1.91 -1.36 -14.96
C LEU A 2 1.98 -1.61 -16.47
N GLU A 3 2.50 -2.76 -16.90
CA GLU A 3 2.55 -3.16 -18.32
C GLU A 3 1.18 -3.18 -19.02
N LEU A 4 0.11 -3.51 -18.30
CA LEU A 4 -1.26 -3.57 -18.82
C LEU A 4 -1.97 -2.21 -18.80
N VAL A 5 -1.47 -1.26 -17.99
CA VAL A 5 -2.07 0.06 -17.81
C VAL A 5 -1.42 1.00 -18.82
N ARG A 6 -2.17 1.68 -19.68
CA ARG A 6 -1.58 2.67 -20.61
C ARG A 6 -0.81 3.78 -19.87
N ARG A 7 0.12 4.47 -20.55
CA ARG A 7 0.71 5.71 -20.02
C ARG A 7 -0.37 6.73 -19.66
N GLY A 8 -0.18 7.42 -18.54
CA GLY A 8 -1.16 8.30 -17.90
C GLY A 8 -2.38 7.59 -17.31
N GLY A 9 -2.48 6.26 -17.41
CA GLY A 9 -3.53 5.46 -16.78
C GLY A 9 -3.35 5.38 -15.26
N VAL A 10 -4.45 5.11 -14.55
CA VAL A 10 -4.49 5.15 -13.08
C VAL A 10 -4.82 3.77 -12.52
N VAL A 11 -4.13 3.41 -11.46
CA VAL A 11 -4.37 2.23 -10.63
C VAL A 11 -4.75 2.70 -9.23
N PHE A 12 -5.71 2.02 -8.63
CA PHE A 12 -6.08 2.18 -7.23
C PHE A 12 -5.74 0.92 -6.45
N TYR A 13 -4.99 1.06 -5.37
CA TYR A 13 -4.75 0.01 -4.40
C TYR A 13 -5.55 0.32 -3.13
N ASP A 14 -6.39 -0.62 -2.70
CA ASP A 14 -7.21 -0.48 -1.49
C ASP A 14 -6.54 -1.18 -0.28
N ASN A 15 -7.02 -0.84 0.92
CA ASN A 15 -6.56 -1.36 2.20
C ASN A 15 -5.06 -1.15 2.44
N MET A 16 -4.55 0.03 2.09
CA MET A 16 -3.13 0.37 2.14
C MET A 16 -2.67 0.82 3.53
N LEU A 17 -3.60 1.22 4.40
CA LEU A 17 -3.33 1.52 5.81
C LEU A 17 -3.60 0.34 6.75
N TRP A 18 -4.28 -0.71 6.27
CA TRP A 18 -4.54 -1.97 6.98
C TRP A 18 -5.02 -1.76 8.42
N ARG A 19 -6.14 -1.04 8.57
CA ARG A 19 -6.77 -0.63 9.83
C ARG A 19 -5.85 0.20 10.74
N GLY A 20 -4.86 0.86 10.15
CA GLY A 20 -3.80 1.61 10.84
C GLY A 20 -2.74 0.71 11.46
N SER A 21 -2.75 -0.61 11.25
CA SER A 21 -1.79 -1.50 11.90
C SER A 21 -0.38 -1.35 11.35
N ILE A 22 -0.21 -0.78 10.15
CA ILE A 22 1.10 -0.58 9.53
C ILE A 22 2.03 0.36 10.34
N VAL A 23 1.47 1.16 11.27
CA VAL A 23 2.23 2.02 12.18
C VAL A 23 2.25 1.49 13.62
N MET A 24 1.66 0.31 13.88
CA MET A 24 1.66 -0.28 15.22
C MET A 24 3.01 -0.92 15.53
N PRO A 25 3.52 -0.81 16.77
CA PRO A 25 4.74 -1.49 17.13
C PRO A 25 4.55 -3.01 17.09
N ILE A 26 5.48 -3.68 16.40
CA ILE A 26 5.47 -5.13 16.12
C ILE A 26 5.22 -5.97 17.39
N TYR A 27 5.68 -5.53 18.56
CA TYR A 27 5.58 -6.27 19.82
C TYR A 27 4.41 -5.84 20.72
N SER A 28 3.70 -4.75 20.38
CA SER A 28 2.66 -4.17 21.25
C SER A 28 1.27 -4.75 21.02
N VAL A 29 1.05 -5.43 19.90
CA VAL A 29 -0.27 -5.97 19.53
C VAL A 29 -0.13 -7.47 19.23
N PRO A 30 -0.76 -8.35 20.04
CA PRO A 30 -0.86 -9.77 19.71
C PRO A 30 -1.79 -9.95 18.51
N LEU A 31 -1.20 -9.87 17.32
CA LEU A 31 -1.87 -10.19 16.06
C LEU A 31 -1.69 -11.68 15.74
N PRO A 32 -2.73 -12.35 15.23
CA PRO A 32 -2.58 -13.67 14.61
C PRO A 32 -1.51 -13.62 13.52
N GLU A 33 -0.75 -14.71 13.36
CA GLU A 33 0.38 -14.79 12.42
C GLU A 33 0.01 -14.35 11.00
N MET A 34 -1.13 -14.82 10.46
CA MET A 34 -1.62 -14.40 9.15
C MET A 34 -1.83 -12.88 9.03
N ARG A 35 -2.30 -12.23 10.11
CA ARG A 35 -2.54 -10.79 10.13
C ARG A 35 -1.22 -10.02 10.18
N ARG A 36 -0.21 -10.57 10.86
CA ARG A 36 1.15 -10.03 10.91
C ARG A 36 1.84 -10.12 9.55
N ALA A 37 1.82 -11.29 8.92
CA ALA A 37 2.35 -11.46 7.57
C ALA A 37 1.68 -10.52 6.55
N SER A 38 0.37 -10.31 6.68
CA SER A 38 -0.38 -9.37 5.83
C SER A 38 0.05 -7.91 6.08
N MET A 39 0.29 -7.54 7.34
CA MET A 39 0.79 -6.20 7.70
C MET A 39 2.20 -5.97 7.15
N ASP A 40 3.09 -6.94 7.31
CA ASP A 40 4.47 -6.85 6.82
C ASP A 40 4.49 -6.71 5.29
N ALA A 41 3.67 -7.50 4.58
CA ALA A 41 3.50 -7.38 3.13
C ALA A 41 2.95 -6.01 2.70
N LYS A 42 2.06 -5.40 3.50
CA LYS A 42 1.54 -4.05 3.22
C LYS A 42 2.60 -2.97 3.44
N ILE A 43 3.43 -3.10 4.48
CA ILE A 43 4.55 -2.19 4.73
C ILE A 43 5.55 -2.29 3.57
N GLU A 44 5.99 -3.50 3.21
CA GLU A 44 6.92 -3.73 2.11
C GLU A 44 6.38 -3.17 0.78
N PHE A 45 5.11 -3.43 0.49
CA PHE A 45 4.48 -2.94 -0.74
C PHE A 45 4.34 -1.41 -0.78
N ASN A 46 3.98 -0.77 0.34
CA ASN A 46 3.95 0.70 0.44
C ASN A 46 5.34 1.30 0.21
N THR A 47 6.39 0.72 0.79
CA THR A 47 7.78 1.14 0.59
C THR A 47 8.24 0.94 -0.85
N TYR A 48 7.89 -0.18 -1.47
CA TYR A 48 8.18 -0.43 -2.88
C TYR A 48 7.53 0.61 -3.79
N LEU A 49 6.24 0.91 -3.57
CA LEU A 49 5.52 1.91 -4.35
C LEU A 49 6.17 3.29 -4.18
N ASP A 50 6.46 3.74 -2.96
CA ASP A 50 7.08 5.05 -2.71
C ASP A 50 8.41 5.25 -3.47
N ALA A 51 9.16 4.17 -3.70
CA ALA A 51 10.39 4.18 -4.47
C ALA A 51 10.21 4.01 -6.00
N ASP A 52 9.01 3.70 -6.48
CA ASP A 52 8.76 3.42 -7.89
C ASP A 52 8.67 4.70 -8.73
N THR A 53 9.72 4.94 -9.53
CA THR A 53 9.83 6.12 -10.39
C THR A 53 8.98 6.05 -11.65
N HIS A 54 8.30 4.94 -11.94
CA HIS A 54 7.42 4.81 -13.11
C HIS A 54 5.99 5.32 -12.85
N VAL A 55 5.68 5.75 -11.63
CA VAL A 55 4.37 6.25 -11.24
C VAL A 55 4.45 7.55 -10.46
N HIS A 56 3.41 8.38 -10.58
CA HIS A 56 3.09 9.38 -9.56
C HIS A 56 2.14 8.77 -8.54
N ILE A 57 2.38 9.05 -7.25
CA ILE A 57 1.65 8.41 -6.15
C ILE A 57 0.93 9.46 -5.31
N SER A 58 -0.28 9.11 -4.87
CA SER A 58 -1.00 9.82 -3.82
C SER A 58 -1.69 8.82 -2.90
N GLN A 59 -1.27 8.77 -1.64
CA GLN A 59 -1.95 7.99 -0.61
C GLN A 59 -2.99 8.88 0.12
N ALA A 60 -4.23 8.41 0.18
CA ALA A 60 -5.32 9.11 0.85
C ALA A 60 -5.91 8.24 1.98
N PRO A 61 -6.17 8.83 3.16
CA PRO A 61 -6.76 8.12 4.30
C PRO A 61 -8.28 7.99 4.16
N ARG A 62 -8.73 7.45 3.02
CA ARG A 62 -10.14 7.16 2.76
C ARG A 62 -10.39 5.67 2.92
N GLY A 63 -11.44 5.31 3.65
CA GLY A 63 -11.73 3.92 3.98
C GLY A 63 -10.60 3.32 4.81
N ASP A 64 -10.03 2.22 4.33
CA ASP A 64 -8.90 1.55 4.97
C ASP A 64 -7.54 1.95 4.36
N GLY A 65 -7.50 3.12 3.71
CA GLY A 65 -6.35 3.65 2.99
C GLY A 65 -6.38 3.26 1.52
N ILE A 66 -6.45 4.28 0.66
CA ILE A 66 -6.35 4.09 -0.79
C ILE A 66 -5.06 4.73 -1.29
N THR A 67 -4.31 4.00 -2.11
CA THR A 67 -3.15 4.54 -2.83
C THR A 67 -3.49 4.63 -4.30
N VAL A 68 -3.39 5.85 -4.84
CA VAL A 68 -3.59 6.16 -6.26
C VAL A 68 -2.23 6.23 -6.93
N CYS A 69 -2.04 5.46 -8.00
CA CYS A 69 -0.82 5.44 -8.80
C CYS A 69 -1.14 5.78 -10.26
N GLN A 70 -0.60 6.88 -10.77
CA GLN A 70 -0.69 7.23 -12.19
C GLN A 70 0.59 6.81 -12.90
N ARG A 71 0.48 5.97 -13.95
CA ARG A 71 1.62 5.54 -14.77
C ARG A 71 2.18 6.71 -15.57
N LEU A 72 3.50 6.88 -15.54
CA LEU A 72 4.25 7.83 -16.36
C LEU A 72 4.55 7.30 -17.78
#